data_AF-A0A956GNI3-F1
#
_entry.id   AF-A0A956GNI3-F1
#
_cell.length_a   1.000
_cell.length_b   1.000
_cell.length_c   1.000
_cell.angle_alpha   90.00
_cell.angle_beta   90.00
_cell.angle_gamma   90.00
#
_symmetry.space_group_name_H-M   'P 1'
#
loop_
_entity.id
_entity.type
_entity.pdbx_description
1 polymer ?
#
loop_
_entity_poly.entity_id
_entity_poly.type
_entity_poly.pdbx_seq_one_letter_code
_entity_poly.pdbx_strand_id
1 'polypeptide(L)'
;MRAATIGRILVAVALVALAVVGAAPARAGDRASDFRVATRLYADGDLDAAQAAFEAVAAADPRGPWADDALSEAANVAEKRGDLDAARRLWRRVVDEYPQSRQSRRARARLAAIEAEIGAGGQWLEVAEQHEAILRAAIGVSDPTPQARALAALVAAHPDYPRAPEARLWIGDTLLRVGEV
;
A
#
# COMPACT_ATOMS: atom_id res chain seq x y z
N MET A 1 31.35 -66.61 26.80
CA MET A 1 31.14 -67.32 25.53
C MET A 1 29.92 -66.75 24.84
N ARG A 2 30.08 -66.23 23.60
CA ARG A 2 29.16 -66.18 22.42
C ARG A 2 27.65 -65.90 22.71
N ALA A 3 26.92 -65.01 22.05
CA ALA A 3 27.09 -64.28 20.80
C ALA A 3 26.07 -63.12 20.74
N ALA A 4 26.29 -62.20 19.81
CA ALA A 4 25.48 -61.02 19.53
C ALA A 4 24.10 -61.35 18.94
N THR A 5 23.13 -60.47 19.19
CA THR A 5 22.05 -60.20 18.22
C THR A 5 21.82 -58.69 18.16
N ILE A 6 22.32 -58.11 17.08
CA ILE A 6 21.97 -56.80 16.55
C ILE A 6 20.50 -56.85 16.14
N GLY A 7 19.72 -55.83 16.49
CA GLY A 7 18.44 -55.60 15.81
C GLY A 7 17.41 -54.85 16.63
N ARG A 8 17.32 -53.54 16.39
CA ARG A 8 16.10 -52.82 15.94
C ARG A 8 16.19 -51.35 16.32
N ILE A 9 16.74 -50.57 15.39
CA ILE A 9 16.40 -49.15 15.27
C ILE A 9 14.92 -49.12 14.88
N LEU A 10 14.06 -48.73 15.81
CA LEU A 10 12.69 -48.33 15.50
C LEU A 10 12.55 -46.86 15.85
N VAL A 11 12.78 -46.07 14.81
CA VAL A 11 12.27 -44.71 14.65
C VAL A 11 10.76 -44.75 14.89
N ALA A 12 10.29 -44.07 15.94
CA ALA A 12 8.88 -43.79 16.15
C ALA A 12 8.73 -42.46 16.89
N VAL A 13 9.16 -41.38 16.22
CA VAL A 13 8.69 -40.02 16.54
C VAL A 13 7.47 -39.76 15.66
N ALA A 14 6.28 -40.00 16.19
CA ALA A 14 4.99 -39.55 15.70
C ALA A 14 4.04 -39.69 16.90
N LEU A 15 3.40 -38.67 17.45
CA LEU A 15 2.48 -37.76 16.78
C LEU A 15 2.41 -36.45 17.59
N VAL A 16 2.91 -35.35 17.03
CA VAL A 16 2.33 -34.04 17.36
C VAL A 16 1.16 -33.89 16.39
N ALA A 17 -0.05 -34.11 16.91
CA ALA A 17 -1.27 -33.79 16.19
C ALA A 17 -1.36 -32.27 16.07
N LEU A 18 -0.80 -31.71 14.99
CA LEU A 18 -1.13 -30.36 14.56
C LEU A 18 -2.57 -30.42 14.05
N ALA A 19 -3.51 -29.97 14.88
CA ALA A 19 -4.86 -29.67 14.46
C ALA A 19 -4.79 -28.53 13.42
N VAL A 20 -4.63 -28.89 12.15
CA VAL A 20 -5.05 -28.02 11.05
C VAL A 20 -6.56 -27.93 11.19
N VAL A 21 -7.04 -26.87 11.83
CA VAL A 21 -8.44 -26.47 11.72
C VAL A 21 -8.69 -26.32 10.23
N GLY A 22 -9.42 -27.29 9.68
CA GLY A 22 -9.82 -27.28 8.29
C GLY A 22 -10.73 -26.08 8.06
N ALA A 23 -10.18 -25.01 7.51
CA ALA A 23 -10.99 -24.06 6.79
C ALA A 23 -11.63 -24.84 5.64
N ALA A 24 -12.92 -25.18 5.81
CA ALA A 24 -13.71 -25.73 4.73
C ALA A 24 -13.51 -24.83 3.50
N PRO A 25 -13.37 -25.38 2.28
CA PRO A 25 -13.28 -24.54 1.09
C PRO A 25 -14.53 -23.67 1.07
N ALA A 26 -14.35 -22.36 1.29
CA ALA A 26 -15.45 -21.41 1.21
C ALA A 26 -16.10 -21.62 -0.15
N ARG A 27 -17.43 -21.77 -0.18
CA ARG A 27 -18.10 -21.95 -1.46
C ARG A 27 -17.89 -20.65 -2.24
N ALA A 28 -17.66 -20.72 -3.54
CA ALA A 28 -17.43 -19.52 -4.37
C ALA A 28 -18.54 -18.44 -4.21
N GLY A 29 -19.74 -18.83 -3.77
CA GLY A 29 -20.84 -17.91 -3.41
C GLY A 29 -20.57 -17.03 -2.19
N ASP A 30 -19.73 -17.46 -1.25
CA ASP A 30 -19.41 -16.71 -0.03
C ASP A 30 -18.55 -15.49 -0.37
N ARG A 31 -17.58 -15.62 -1.30
CA ARG A 31 -16.64 -14.53 -1.62
C ARG A 31 -17.24 -13.39 -2.40
N ALA A 32 -18.19 -13.70 -3.28
CA ALA A 32 -19.01 -12.67 -3.91
C ALA A 32 -19.84 -11.91 -2.85
N SER A 33 -20.27 -12.59 -1.79
CA SER A 33 -21.01 -11.95 -0.69
C SER A 33 -20.12 -11.06 0.16
N ASP A 34 -18.95 -11.57 0.55
CA ASP A 34 -17.95 -10.84 1.34
C ASP A 34 -17.45 -9.61 0.59
N PHE A 35 -17.21 -9.73 -0.73
CA PHE A 35 -16.85 -8.59 -1.58
C PHE A 35 -17.94 -7.52 -1.56
N ARG A 36 -19.23 -7.90 -1.65
CA ARG A 36 -20.36 -6.94 -1.54
C ARG A 36 -20.47 -6.31 -0.16
N VAL A 37 -20.04 -6.99 0.90
CA VAL A 37 -19.96 -6.38 2.25
C VAL A 37 -18.88 -5.30 2.23
N ALA A 38 -17.69 -5.61 1.73
CA ALA A 38 -16.60 -4.65 1.60
C ALA A 38 -16.98 -3.44 0.74
N THR A 39 -17.67 -3.64 -0.38
CA THR A 39 -18.18 -2.53 -1.22
C THR A 39 -19.19 -1.64 -0.47
N ARG A 40 -20.03 -2.22 0.40
CA ARG A 40 -20.97 -1.44 1.21
C ARG A 40 -20.25 -0.58 2.24
N LEU A 41 -19.29 -1.17 2.98
CA LEU A 41 -18.46 -0.41 3.92
C LEU A 41 -17.75 0.75 3.22
N TYR A 42 -17.24 0.52 2.01
CA TYR A 42 -16.63 1.57 1.20
C TYR A 42 -17.63 2.67 0.81
N ALA A 43 -18.85 2.30 0.41
CA ALA A 43 -19.90 3.24 0.05
C ALA A 43 -20.39 4.06 1.26
N ASP A 44 -20.40 3.44 2.44
CA ASP A 44 -20.76 4.08 3.72
C ASP A 44 -19.65 4.99 4.25
N GLY A 45 -18.47 4.98 3.62
CA GLY A 45 -17.32 5.82 3.98
C GLY A 45 -16.46 5.25 5.11
N ASP A 46 -16.76 4.04 5.59
CA ASP A 46 -15.91 3.33 6.56
C ASP A 46 -14.71 2.72 5.83
N LEU A 47 -13.74 3.57 5.50
CA LEU A 47 -12.58 3.20 4.71
C LEU A 47 -11.69 2.17 5.44
N ASP A 48 -11.62 2.23 6.78
CA ASP A 48 -10.82 1.29 7.56
C ASP A 48 -11.43 -0.12 7.51
N ALA A 49 -12.74 -0.22 7.78
CA ALA A 49 -13.42 -1.51 7.69
C ALA A 49 -13.48 -2.03 6.25
N ALA A 50 -13.68 -1.15 5.26
CA ALA A 50 -13.70 -1.52 3.85
C ALA A 50 -12.39 -2.13 3.40
N GLN A 51 -11.25 -1.48 3.69
CA GLN A 51 -9.93 -2.01 3.35
C GLN A 51 -9.72 -3.39 3.97
N ALA A 52 -9.98 -3.52 5.29
CA ALA A 52 -9.80 -4.78 6.00
C ALA A 52 -10.69 -5.91 5.41
N ALA A 53 -11.93 -5.60 5.06
CA ALA A 53 -12.85 -6.56 4.44
C ALA A 53 -12.38 -7.00 3.04
N PHE A 54 -11.90 -6.07 2.20
CA PHE A 54 -11.33 -6.42 0.90
C PHE A 54 -10.06 -7.27 1.02
N GLU A 55 -9.15 -6.94 1.95
CA GLU A 55 -7.97 -7.76 2.20
C GLU A 55 -8.34 -9.18 2.67
N ALA A 56 -9.37 -9.31 3.51
CA ALA A 56 -9.88 -10.60 3.96
C ALA A 56 -10.45 -11.44 2.80
N VAL A 57 -11.17 -10.83 1.85
CA VAL A 57 -11.67 -11.53 0.64
C VAL A 57 -10.52 -12.11 -0.17
N ALA A 58 -9.48 -11.30 -0.42
CA ALA A 58 -8.29 -11.74 -1.17
C ALA A 58 -7.51 -12.83 -0.42
N ALA A 59 -7.29 -12.66 0.89
CA ALA A 59 -6.51 -13.59 1.70
C ALA A 59 -7.18 -14.95 1.84
N ALA A 60 -8.52 -14.99 1.91
CA ALA A 60 -9.22 -16.22 2.17
C ALA A 60 -9.27 -17.15 0.93
N ASP A 61 -9.12 -16.63 -0.30
CA ASP A 61 -9.06 -17.42 -1.56
C ASP A 61 -8.14 -16.72 -2.57
N PRO A 62 -6.81 -16.80 -2.39
CA PRO A 62 -5.84 -16.04 -3.20
C PRO A 62 -5.77 -16.47 -4.67
N ARG A 63 -6.44 -17.55 -5.07
CA ARG A 63 -6.54 -18.00 -6.48
C ARG A 63 -7.96 -17.88 -7.01
N GLY A 64 -8.88 -17.35 -6.21
CA GLY A 64 -10.27 -17.20 -6.54
C GLY A 64 -10.51 -16.06 -7.53
N PRO A 65 -11.68 -16.05 -8.19
CA PRO A 65 -12.03 -15.04 -9.19
C PRO A 65 -12.21 -13.62 -8.62
N TRP A 66 -12.18 -13.44 -7.29
CA TRP A 66 -12.34 -12.15 -6.61
C TRP A 66 -11.05 -11.64 -5.99
N ALA A 67 -9.96 -12.42 -6.04
CA ALA A 67 -8.79 -12.17 -5.20
C ALA A 67 -8.00 -10.93 -5.64
N ASP A 68 -7.76 -10.79 -6.94
CA ASP A 68 -7.06 -9.65 -7.54
C ASP A 68 -7.91 -8.37 -7.50
N ASP A 69 -9.22 -8.50 -7.75
CA ASP A 69 -10.18 -7.40 -7.62
C ASP A 69 -10.25 -6.90 -6.17
N ALA A 70 -10.37 -7.80 -5.19
CA ALA A 70 -10.46 -7.42 -3.79
C ALA A 70 -9.17 -6.76 -3.32
N LEU A 71 -8.00 -7.32 -3.65
CA LEU A 71 -6.72 -6.71 -3.28
C LEU A 71 -6.51 -5.35 -3.95
N SER A 72 -6.96 -5.19 -5.20
CA SER A 72 -6.92 -3.90 -5.90
C SER A 72 -7.85 -2.87 -5.27
N GLU A 73 -9.04 -3.27 -4.83
CA GLU A 73 -9.94 -2.36 -4.14
C GLU A 73 -9.42 -2.01 -2.75
N ALA A 74 -8.80 -2.92 -2.00
CA ALA A 74 -8.10 -2.58 -0.76
C ALA A 74 -7.04 -1.49 -0.99
N ALA A 75 -6.23 -1.62 -2.04
CA ALA A 75 -5.22 -0.63 -2.40
C ALA A 75 -5.84 0.74 -2.76
N ASN A 76 -6.95 0.72 -3.49
CA ASN A 76 -7.72 1.92 -3.84
C ASN A 76 -8.32 2.62 -2.61
N VAL A 77 -8.82 1.85 -1.64
CA VAL A 77 -9.32 2.39 -0.36
C VAL A 77 -8.18 3.07 0.41
N ALA A 78 -7.00 2.46 0.47
CA ALA A 78 -5.82 3.06 1.09
C ALA A 78 -5.41 4.39 0.42
N GLU A 79 -5.38 4.46 -0.92
CA GLU A 79 -5.14 5.72 -1.64
C GLU A 79 -6.18 6.79 -1.25
N LYS A 80 -7.46 6.40 -1.16
CA LYS A 80 -8.53 7.34 -0.83
C LYS A 80 -8.46 7.86 0.61
N ARG A 81 -7.90 7.08 1.53
CA ARG A 81 -7.61 7.52 2.91
C ARG A 81 -6.35 8.38 2.99
N GLY A 82 -5.55 8.47 1.92
CA GLY A 82 -4.25 9.14 1.91
C GLY A 82 -3.12 8.32 2.54
N ASP A 83 -3.36 7.02 2.79
CA ASP A 83 -2.36 6.11 3.33
C ASP A 83 -1.50 5.55 2.19
N LEU A 84 -0.59 6.39 1.71
CA LEU A 84 0.26 6.10 0.54
C LEU A 84 1.16 4.88 0.76
N ASP A 85 1.60 4.63 1.99
CA ASP A 85 2.46 3.50 2.29
C ASP A 85 1.66 2.17 2.27
N ALA A 86 0.45 2.13 2.84
CA ALA A 86 -0.42 0.96 2.68
C ALA A 86 -0.81 0.74 1.21
N ALA A 87 -1.19 1.80 0.50
CA ALA A 87 -1.53 1.73 -0.92
C ALA A 87 -0.37 1.17 -1.75
N ARG A 88 0.86 1.66 -1.53
CA ARG A 88 2.09 1.16 -2.19
C ARG A 88 2.28 -0.33 -1.95
N ARG A 89 2.17 -0.79 -0.70
CA ARG A 89 2.31 -2.22 -0.37
C ARG A 89 1.25 -3.07 -1.06
N LEU A 90 -0.02 -2.64 -1.00
CA LEU A 90 -1.14 -3.39 -1.58
C LEU A 90 -1.06 -3.44 -3.11
N TRP A 91 -0.75 -2.32 -3.78
CA TRP A 91 -0.55 -2.33 -5.23
C TRP A 91 0.63 -3.19 -5.66
N ARG A 92 1.74 -3.17 -4.91
CA ARG A 92 2.86 -4.07 -5.19
C ARG A 92 2.45 -5.53 -5.07
N ARG A 93 1.69 -5.90 -4.03
CA ARG A 93 1.11 -7.24 -3.93
C ARG A 93 0.23 -7.59 -5.13
N VAL A 94 -0.59 -6.67 -5.66
CA VAL A 94 -1.35 -6.95 -6.89
C VAL A 94 -0.44 -7.25 -8.08
N VAL A 95 0.66 -6.51 -8.24
CA VAL A 95 1.64 -6.73 -9.31
C VAL A 95 2.34 -8.09 -9.16
N ASP A 96 2.76 -8.42 -7.94
CA ASP A 96 3.57 -9.59 -7.63
C ASP A 96 2.74 -10.90 -7.56
N GLU A 97 1.57 -10.85 -6.93
CA GLU A 97 0.69 -12.01 -6.72
C GLU A 97 -0.18 -12.31 -7.95
N TYR A 98 -0.55 -11.29 -8.75
CA TYR A 98 -1.47 -11.44 -9.90
C TYR A 98 -0.90 -10.88 -11.21
N PRO A 99 0.33 -11.20 -11.63
CA PRO A 99 1.06 -10.48 -12.68
C PRO A 99 0.39 -10.43 -14.06
N GLN A 100 -0.52 -11.38 -14.34
CA GLN A 100 -1.26 -11.52 -15.60
C GLN A 100 -2.69 -10.95 -15.57
N SER A 101 -3.19 -10.50 -14.41
CA SER A 101 -4.54 -9.98 -14.32
C SER A 101 -4.69 -8.61 -14.98
N ARG A 102 -5.94 -8.22 -15.33
CA ARG A 102 -6.23 -6.85 -15.77
C ARG A 102 -5.86 -5.84 -14.67
N GLN A 103 -6.01 -6.24 -13.42
CA GLN A 103 -5.81 -5.48 -12.20
C GLN A 103 -4.33 -5.17 -12.03
N SER A 104 -3.43 -6.09 -12.41
CA SER A 104 -1.99 -5.86 -12.45
C SER A 104 -1.55 -4.73 -13.39
N ARG A 105 -2.26 -4.49 -14.52
CA ARG A 105 -1.96 -3.31 -15.36
C ARG A 105 -2.30 -2.00 -14.65
N ARG A 106 -3.46 -1.93 -13.99
CA ARG A 106 -3.85 -0.78 -13.15
C ARG A 106 -2.86 -0.59 -12.00
N ALA A 107 -2.50 -1.69 -11.33
CA ALA A 107 -1.59 -1.69 -10.19
C ALA A 107 -0.21 -1.15 -10.54
N ARG A 108 0.38 -1.53 -11.69
CA ARG A 108 1.67 -0.98 -12.14
C ARG A 108 1.62 0.54 -12.30
N ALA A 109 0.57 1.07 -12.90
CA ALA A 109 0.41 2.53 -13.08
C ALA A 109 0.24 3.25 -11.74
N ARG A 110 -0.58 2.70 -10.84
CA ARG A 110 -0.81 3.27 -9.51
C ARG A 110 0.42 3.19 -8.61
N LEU A 111 1.09 2.05 -8.60
CA LEU A 111 2.34 1.86 -7.88
C LEU A 111 3.40 2.86 -8.37
N ALA A 112 3.60 3.01 -9.68
CA ALA A 112 4.56 3.96 -10.22
C ALA A 112 4.25 5.42 -9.82
N ALA A 113 2.97 5.80 -9.78
CA ALA A 113 2.57 7.14 -9.33
C ALA A 113 2.92 7.36 -7.85
N ILE A 114 2.60 6.40 -6.98
CA ILE A 114 2.92 6.48 -5.56
C ILE A 114 4.43 6.46 -5.33
N GLU A 115 5.17 5.60 -6.04
CA GLU A 115 6.63 5.53 -5.93
C GLU A 115 7.33 6.80 -6.45
N ALA A 116 6.74 7.50 -7.42
CA ALA A 116 7.22 8.81 -7.84
C ALA A 116 7.03 9.88 -6.76
N GLU A 117 6.09 9.68 -5.83
CA GLU A 117 5.83 10.58 -4.72
C GLU A 117 6.68 10.24 -3.49
N ILE A 118 6.60 8.99 -3.02
CA ILE A 118 7.20 8.56 -1.74
C ILE A 118 8.44 7.66 -1.91
N GLY A 119 8.85 7.38 -3.14
CA GLY A 119 9.94 6.45 -3.46
C GLY A 119 9.51 4.98 -3.43
N ALA A 120 10.27 4.12 -4.12
CA ALA A 120 10.01 2.68 -4.17
C ALA A 120 9.89 2.04 -2.77
N GLY A 121 10.71 2.50 -1.83
CA GLY A 121 10.73 2.03 -0.44
C GLY A 121 9.75 2.74 0.48
N GLY A 122 9.12 3.84 0.05
CA GLY A 122 8.41 4.76 0.96
C GLY A 122 9.37 5.68 1.73
N GLN A 123 10.64 5.76 1.33
CA GLN A 123 11.68 6.52 2.05
C GLN A 123 11.43 8.04 2.05
N TRP A 124 10.58 8.53 1.17
CA TRP A 124 10.21 9.94 1.07
C TRP A 124 8.83 10.24 1.67
N LEU A 125 8.21 9.29 2.37
CA LEU A 125 6.86 9.47 2.93
C LEU A 125 6.78 10.71 3.82
N GLU A 126 7.66 10.81 4.81
CA GLU A 126 7.70 11.95 5.75
C GLU A 126 7.98 13.28 5.03
N VAL A 127 8.91 13.27 4.05
CA VAL A 127 9.25 14.46 3.25
C VAL A 127 8.08 14.89 2.37
N ALA A 128 7.36 13.93 1.78
CA ALA A 128 6.17 14.19 0.98
C ALA A 128 5.02 14.75 1.84
N GLU A 129 4.79 14.19 3.03
CA GLU A 129 3.81 14.72 3.98
C GLU A 129 4.13 16.16 4.39
N GLN A 130 5.40 16.45 4.71
CA GLN A 130 5.82 17.80 5.05
C GLN A 130 5.68 18.76 3.86
N HIS A 131 6.04 18.33 2.66
CA HIS A 131 5.84 19.10 1.43
C HIS A 131 4.36 19.47 1.26
N GLU A 132 3.46 18.49 1.34
CA GLU A 132 2.02 18.72 1.20
C GLU A 132 1.46 19.64 2.29
N ALA A 133 1.96 19.51 3.51
CA ALA A 133 1.59 20.41 4.61
C ALA A 133 1.98 21.86 4.31
N ILE A 134 3.18 22.08 3.76
CA ILE A 134 3.65 23.42 3.38
C ILE A 134 2.78 24.01 2.26
N LEU A 135 2.50 23.23 1.20
CA LEU A 135 1.66 23.68 0.09
C LEU A 135 0.24 23.99 0.55
N ARG A 136 -0.34 23.13 1.39
CA ARG A 136 -1.67 23.35 1.97
C ARG A 136 -1.72 24.63 2.79
N ALA A 137 -0.69 24.89 3.59
CA ALA A 137 -0.59 26.10 4.40
C ALA A 137 -0.39 27.38 3.57
N ALA A 138 -0.10 27.27 2.27
CA ALA A 138 -0.01 28.41 1.36
C ALA A 138 -1.36 28.74 0.69
N ILE A 139 -2.35 27.85 0.74
CA ILE A 139 -3.64 28.05 0.08
C ILE A 139 -4.36 29.25 0.70
N GLY A 140 -4.71 30.24 -0.14
CA GLY A 140 -5.44 31.44 0.28
C GLY A 140 -4.60 32.46 1.05
N VAL A 141 -3.29 32.25 1.18
CA VAL A 141 -2.37 33.20 1.83
C VAL A 141 -1.95 34.28 0.84
N SER A 142 -2.09 35.55 1.22
CA SER A 142 -1.74 36.70 0.35
C SER A 142 -0.25 36.76 0.02
N ASP A 143 0.61 36.45 0.99
CA ASP A 143 2.06 36.33 0.81
C ASP A 143 2.55 34.96 1.29
N PRO A 144 2.66 33.96 0.38
CA PRO A 144 3.17 32.64 0.71
C PRO A 144 4.70 32.54 0.73
N THR A 145 5.43 33.66 0.80
CA THR A 145 6.91 33.67 0.88
C THR A 145 7.47 32.82 2.03
N PRO A 146 6.90 32.82 3.26
CA PRO A 146 7.38 31.94 4.32
C PRO A 146 7.30 30.45 3.95
N GLN A 147 6.21 30.03 3.29
CA GLN A 147 5.98 28.67 2.81
C GLN A 147 6.94 28.33 1.66
N ALA A 148 7.18 29.26 0.74
CA ALA A 148 8.20 29.11 -0.31
C ALA A 148 9.60 28.89 0.28
N ARG A 149 9.99 29.64 1.31
CA ARG A 149 11.27 29.45 2.00
C ARG A 149 11.34 28.12 2.76
N ALA A 150 10.26 27.72 3.43
CA ALA A 150 10.18 26.43 4.11
C ALA A 150 10.33 25.27 3.11
N LEU A 151 9.63 25.33 1.97
CA LEU A 151 9.75 24.33 0.93
C LEU A 151 11.15 24.31 0.31
N ALA A 152 11.76 25.49 0.11
CA ALA A 152 13.13 25.60 -0.38
C ALA A 152 14.15 24.93 0.56
N ALA A 153 13.99 25.12 1.88
CA ALA A 153 14.83 24.45 2.88
C ALA A 153 14.63 22.92 2.85
N LEU A 154 13.39 22.45 2.74
CA LEU A 154 13.07 21.03 2.64
C LEU A 154 13.78 20.37 1.44
N VAL A 155 13.61 20.94 0.23
CA VAL A 155 14.21 20.36 -0.98
C VAL A 155 15.73 20.51 -1.05
N ALA A 156 16.30 21.48 -0.34
CA ALA A 156 17.75 21.64 -0.22
C ALA A 156 18.36 20.58 0.71
N ALA A 157 17.64 20.22 1.79
CA ALA A 157 18.05 19.13 2.69
C ALA A 157 17.93 17.74 2.05
N HIS A 158 17.09 17.60 1.02
CA HIS A 158 16.79 16.33 0.35
C HIS A 158 17.02 16.44 -1.18
N PRO A 159 18.27 16.48 -1.65
CA PRO A 159 18.58 16.73 -3.06
C PRO A 159 18.03 15.66 -4.03
N ASP A 160 17.90 14.42 -3.56
CA ASP A 160 17.37 13.28 -4.32
C ASP A 160 15.85 13.09 -4.19
N TYR A 161 15.15 14.01 -3.51
CA TYR A 161 13.70 13.95 -3.37
C TYR A 161 13.02 14.06 -4.75
N PRO A 162 12.22 13.05 -5.18
CA PRO A 162 11.69 12.98 -6.54
C PRO A 162 10.88 14.20 -6.99
N ARG A 163 10.17 14.85 -6.06
CA ARG A 163 9.34 16.03 -6.33
C ARG A 163 10.07 17.35 -6.11
N ALA A 164 11.38 17.34 -5.87
CA ALA A 164 12.18 18.56 -5.77
C ALA A 164 12.11 19.47 -7.01
N PRO A 165 12.10 18.97 -8.26
CA PRO A 165 11.95 19.81 -9.45
C PRO A 165 10.63 20.59 -9.47
N GLU A 166 9.50 19.92 -9.21
CA GLU A 166 8.17 20.53 -9.13
C GLU A 166 8.11 21.60 -8.03
N ALA A 167 8.63 21.27 -6.84
CA ALA A 167 8.71 22.20 -5.72
C ALA A 167 9.48 23.47 -6.08
N ARG A 168 10.63 23.34 -6.77
CA ARG A 168 11.46 24.48 -7.20
C ARG A 168 10.73 25.39 -8.18
N LEU A 169 9.85 24.85 -9.04
CA LEU A 169 9.02 25.67 -9.93
C LEU A 169 8.05 26.55 -9.12
N TRP A 170 7.35 25.95 -8.15
CA TRP A 170 6.43 26.70 -7.29
C TRP A 170 7.15 27.75 -6.43
N ILE A 171 8.33 27.41 -5.88
CA ILE A 171 9.17 28.33 -5.11
C ILE A 171 9.57 29.53 -5.98
N GLY A 172 10.10 29.26 -7.18
CA GLY A 172 10.56 30.31 -8.09
C GLY A 172 9.42 31.27 -8.47
N ASP A 173 8.29 30.72 -8.89
CA ASP A 173 7.10 31.52 -9.25
C ASP A 173 6.61 32.38 -8.07
N THR A 174 6.58 31.81 -6.86
CA THR A 174 6.16 32.53 -5.66
C THR A 174 7.09 33.70 -5.31
N LEU A 175 8.40 33.48 -5.36
CA LEU A 175 9.39 34.49 -4.99
C LEU A 175 9.52 35.60 -6.05
N LEU A 176 9.35 35.27 -7.34
CA LEU A 176 9.37 36.26 -8.42
C LEU A 176 8.18 37.22 -8.31
N ARG A 177 6.97 36.71 -8.04
CA ARG A 177 5.76 37.54 -7.89
C ARG A 177 5.86 38.60 -6.79
N VAL A 178 6.66 38.35 -5.74
CA VAL A 178 6.86 39.30 -4.62
C VAL A 178 8.00 40.28 -4.90
N GLY A 179 8.99 39.90 -5.71
CA GLY A 179 10.09 40.79 -6.11
C GLY A 179 9.72 41.84 -7.18
N GLU A 180 8.54 41.70 -7.79
CA GLU A 180 8.00 42.61 -8.81
C GLU A 180 7.01 43.66 -8.26
N VAL A 181 6.74 43.67 -6.94
CA VAL A 181 5.81 44.60 -6.25
C VAL A 181 6.55 45.65 -5.44
#